data_AF-G9YTE0-F1
#
_entry.id   AF-G9YTE0-F1
#
_cell.length_a   1.000
_cell.length_b   1.000
_cell.length_c   1.000
_cell.angle_alpha   90.00
_cell.angle_beta   90.00
_cell.angle_gamma   90.00
#
_symmetry.space_group_name_H-M   'P 1'
#
loop_
_entity.id
_entity.type
_entity.pdbx_description
1 polymer ?
#
loop_
_entity_poly.entity_id
_entity_poly.type
_entity_poly.pdbx_seq_one_letter_code
_entity_poly.pdbx_strand_id
1 'polypeptide(L)'
;VIWQGGASLLHKTHGQTKGKSGSYSTNFQMSGRELLTPDEVRALDNRYCILFIRGAKPVMDLKYELTEHPAIRYTVDGGGAPYIHHGHNTTPAIPGTPFFQVISADETNKEKETAA
;
A
#
# COMPACT_ATOMS: atom_id res chain seq x y z
N VAL A 1 -2.24 -7.30 0.13
CA VAL A 1 -1.23 -8.36 0.44
C VAL A 1 -0.15 -7.73 1.30
N ILE A 2 0.06 -8.20 2.53
CA ILE A 2 0.95 -7.55 3.50
C ILE A 2 2.41 -7.91 3.20
N TRP A 3 3.21 -6.91 2.87
CA TRP A 3 4.63 -7.03 2.57
C TRP A 3 5.43 -7.01 3.87
N GLN A 4 6.01 -8.13 4.29
CA GLN A 4 6.93 -8.17 5.42
C GLN A 4 8.34 -7.75 4.95
N GLY A 5 9.03 -7.00 5.80
CA GLY A 5 10.29 -6.32 5.51
C GLY A 5 11.41 -7.26 5.06
N GLY A 6 12.34 -6.71 4.26
CA GLY A 6 13.61 -7.32 3.85
C GLY A 6 13.50 -8.76 3.35
N ALA A 7 13.45 -8.96 2.03
CA ALA A 7 13.49 -10.30 1.46
C ALA A 7 14.91 -10.88 1.62
N SER A 8 15.05 -11.84 2.53
CA SER A 8 16.27 -12.66 2.62
C SER A 8 16.26 -13.68 1.49
N LEU A 9 17.12 -13.47 0.48
CA LEU A 9 17.29 -14.42 -0.60
C LEU A 9 18.25 -15.52 -0.12
N LEU A 10 17.74 -16.75 0.02
CA LEU A 10 18.54 -17.91 0.37
C LEU A 10 19.08 -18.58 -0.90
N HIS A 11 20.36 -18.41 -1.18
CA HIS A 11 21.03 -19.12 -2.27
C HIS A 11 21.47 -20.51 -1.78
N LYS A 12 20.99 -21.56 -2.45
CA LYS A 12 21.35 -22.96 -2.16
C LYS A 12 22.32 -23.44 -3.24
N THR A 13 23.56 -23.72 -2.87
CA THR A 13 24.57 -24.29 -3.77
C THR A 13 24.83 -25.73 -3.39
N HIS A 14 24.79 -26.64 -4.37
CA HIS A 14 25.03 -28.06 -4.16
C HIS A 14 26.36 -28.47 -4.80
N GLY A 15 27.28 -28.98 -3.99
CA GLY A 15 28.52 -29.62 -4.45
C GLY A 15 28.31 -31.13 -4.51
N GLN A 16 28.31 -31.71 -5.71
CA GLN A 16 28.28 -33.16 -5.92
C GLN A 16 29.62 -33.60 -6.53
N THR A 17 30.32 -34.55 -5.89
CA THR A 17 31.46 -35.25 -6.50
C THR A 17 31.07 -36.70 -6.81
N LYS A 18 31.28 -37.14 -8.06
CA LYS A 18 31.03 -38.52 -8.50
C LYS A 18 32.37 -39.26 -8.62
N GLY A 19 32.67 -40.12 -7.64
CA GLY A 19 33.87 -40.98 -7.59
C GLY A 19 33.61 -42.23 -6.73
N LYS A 20 34.65 -43.05 -6.46
CA LYS A 20 34.54 -44.31 -5.69
C LYS A 20 33.97 -44.13 -4.28
N SER A 21 34.11 -42.94 -3.71
CA SER A 21 33.41 -42.44 -2.52
C SER A 21 32.89 -41.05 -2.85
N GLY A 22 31.66 -40.96 -3.38
CA GLY A 22 31.05 -39.69 -3.74
C GLY A 22 30.62 -38.89 -2.51
N SER A 23 30.86 -37.58 -2.52
CA SER A 23 30.47 -36.67 -1.44
C SER A 23 29.41 -35.68 -1.94
N TYR A 24 28.42 -35.40 -1.09
CA TYR A 24 27.42 -34.36 -1.34
C TYR A 24 27.49 -33.30 -0.25
N SER A 25 27.69 -32.05 -0.63
CA SER A 25 27.64 -30.91 0.27
C SER A 25 26.59 -29.91 -0.18
N THR A 26 25.88 -29.32 0.78
CA THR A 26 24.89 -28.28 0.54
C THR A 26 25.32 -27.01 1.27
N ASN A 27 25.55 -25.94 0.53
CA ASN A 27 25.90 -24.63 1.08
C ASN A 27 24.69 -23.69 1.01
N PHE A 28 24.45 -22.96 2.09
CA PHE A 28 23.36 -22.00 2.23
C PHE A 28 23.93 -20.62 2.46
N GLN A 29 23.73 -19.71 1.50
CA GLN A 29 24.17 -18.32 1.60
C GLN A 29 22.94 -17.42 1.73
N MET A 30 22.87 -16.66 2.82
CA MET A 30 21.86 -15.62 3.01
C MET A 30 22.37 -14.31 2.42
N SER A 31 21.67 -13.79 1.41
CA SER A 31 21.89 -12.44 0.89
C SER A 31 20.74 -11.52 1.32
N GLY A 32 21.07 -10.41 1.98
CA GLY A 32 20.12 -9.34 2.28
C GLY A 32 19.92 -8.52 1.02
N ARG A 33 18.90 -8.86 0.23
CA ARG A 33 18.52 -8.07 -0.94
C ARG A 33 17.42 -7.11 -0.56
N GLU A 34 17.45 -5.92 -1.14
CA GLU A 34 16.29 -5.03 -1.11
C GLU A 34 15.09 -5.74 -1.73
N LEU A 35 13.93 -5.46 -1.17
CA LEU A 35 12.68 -6.11 -1.53
C LEU A 35 12.25 -5.86 -2.99
N LEU A 36 12.57 -4.67 -3.52
CA LEU A 36 12.43 -4.27 -4.92
C LEU A 36 13.58 -3.31 -5.20
N THR A 37 14.39 -3.59 -6.21
CA THR A 37 15.43 -2.64 -6.62
C THR A 37 14.79 -1.44 -7.30
N PRO A 38 15.42 -0.25 -7.28
CA PRO A 38 14.86 0.93 -7.94
C PRO A 38 14.64 0.73 -9.45
N ASP A 39 15.38 -0.20 -10.07
CA ASP A 39 15.18 -0.60 -11.47
C ASP A 39 13.90 -1.44 -11.65
N GLU A 40 13.65 -2.38 -10.73
CA GLU A 40 12.42 -3.18 -10.74
C GLU A 40 11.17 -2.33 -10.42
N VAL A 41 11.29 -1.30 -9.57
CA VAL A 41 10.21 -0.33 -9.33
C VAL A 41 9.83 0.42 -10.61
N ARG A 42 10.81 0.75 -11.47
CA ARG A 42 10.57 1.43 -12.74
C ARG A 42 9.93 0.53 -13.79
N ALA A 43 10.17 -0.77 -13.70
CA ALA A 43 9.58 -1.78 -14.57
C ALA A 43 8.19 -2.26 -14.11
N LEU A 44 7.67 -1.71 -13.01
CA LEU A 44 6.35 -2.08 -12.49
C LEU A 44 5.24 -1.69 -13.48
N ASP A 45 4.28 -2.58 -13.70
CA ASP A 45 3.10 -2.31 -14.54
C ASP A 45 2.29 -1.13 -13.95
N ASN A 46 1.85 -0.20 -14.80
CA ASN A 46 1.16 1.05 -14.44
C ASN A 46 -0.16 0.83 -13.68
N ARG A 47 -0.69 -0.38 -13.69
CA ARG A 47 -1.87 -0.78 -12.93
C ARG A 47 -1.61 -0.90 -11.44
N TYR A 48 -0.35 -1.08 -11.03
CA TYR A 48 0.03 -1.24 -9.63
C TYR A 48 0.75 0.00 -9.10
N CYS A 49 0.56 0.25 -7.80
CA CYS A 49 1.27 1.29 -7.07
C CYS A 49 1.80 0.75 -5.74
N ILE A 50 2.78 1.46 -5.20
CA ILE A 50 3.32 1.20 -3.87
C ILE A 50 2.78 2.27 -2.93
N LEU A 51 2.11 1.84 -1.87
CA LEU A 51 1.49 2.70 -0.88
C LEU A 51 2.30 2.73 0.41
N PHE A 52 2.62 3.93 0.87
CA PHE A 52 3.29 4.18 2.14
C PHE A 52 2.28 4.72 3.16
N ILE A 53 1.82 3.86 4.07
CA ILE A 53 1.00 4.26 5.23
C ILE A 53 1.91 4.34 6.45
N ARG A 54 1.81 5.44 7.21
CA ARG A 54 2.59 5.62 8.43
C ARG A 54 2.26 4.51 9.44
N GLY A 55 3.28 3.80 9.91
CA GLY A 55 3.13 2.67 10.84
C GLY A 55 2.85 1.32 10.16
N ALA A 56 2.59 1.30 8.86
CA ALA A 56 2.48 0.08 8.08
C ALA A 56 3.75 -0.16 7.25
N LYS A 57 3.96 -1.42 6.88
CA LYS A 57 4.96 -1.74 5.85
C LYS A 57 4.45 -1.30 4.47
N PRO A 58 5.34 -0.97 3.52
CA PRO A 58 4.91 -0.62 2.18
C PRO A 58 4.03 -1.72 1.60
N VAL A 59 2.88 -1.36 1.05
CA VAL A 59 1.92 -2.29 0.47
C VAL A 59 1.88 -2.08 -1.04
N MET A 60 1.85 -3.17 -1.80
CA MET A 60 1.55 -3.12 -3.22
C MET A 60 0.04 -3.23 -3.41
N ASP A 61 -0.55 -2.27 -4.12
CA ASP A 61 -1.97 -2.21 -4.41
C ASP A 61 -2.24 -1.83 -5.87
N LEU A 62 -3.48 -1.97 -6.31
CA LEU A 62 -3.91 -1.46 -7.59
C LEU A 62 -4.05 0.07 -7.53
N LYS A 63 -3.69 0.72 -8.63
CA LYS A 63 -3.90 2.15 -8.79
C LYS A 63 -5.40 2.42 -8.74
N TYR A 64 -5.80 3.34 -7.87
CA TYR A 64 -7.19 3.74 -7.73
C TYR A 64 -7.69 4.49 -8.98
N GLU A 65 -8.84 4.10 -9.51
CA GLU A 65 -9.50 4.77 -10.63
C GLU A 65 -10.29 5.99 -10.13
N LEU A 66 -9.87 7.20 -10.54
CA LEU A 66 -10.45 8.46 -10.07
C LEU A 66 -11.93 8.62 -10.45
N THR A 67 -12.36 8.01 -11.55
CA THR A 67 -13.73 8.05 -12.05
C THR A 67 -14.72 7.34 -11.13
N GLU A 68 -14.26 6.38 -10.34
CA GLU A 68 -15.10 5.63 -9.41
C GLU A 68 -15.27 6.36 -8.06
N HIS A 69 -14.57 7.48 -7.86
CA HIS A 69 -14.62 8.20 -6.60
C HIS A 69 -16.02 8.80 -6.36
N PRO A 70 -16.63 8.62 -5.17
CA PRO A 70 -17.98 9.15 -4.88
C PRO A 70 -18.11 10.67 -5.08
N ALA A 71 -17.02 11.41 -4.90
CA ALA A 71 -16.98 12.85 -5.08
C ALA A 71 -16.62 13.32 -6.51
N ILE A 72 -16.49 12.41 -7.49
CA ILE A 72 -16.13 12.77 -8.88
C ILE A 72 -17.11 13.76 -9.50
N ARG A 73 -18.37 13.74 -9.06
CA ARG A 73 -19.45 14.64 -9.50
C ARG A 73 -19.14 16.13 -9.33
N TYR A 74 -18.19 16.45 -8.45
CA TYR A 74 -17.77 17.83 -8.18
C TYR A 74 -16.54 18.27 -9.00
N THR A 75 -15.91 17.34 -9.72
CA THR A 75 -14.79 17.61 -10.62
C THR A 75 -15.33 17.84 -12.04
N VAL A 76 -14.55 18.54 -12.87
CA VAL A 76 -14.88 18.78 -14.29
C VAL A 76 -15.17 17.49 -15.06
N ASP A 77 -14.44 16.42 -14.76
CA ASP A 77 -14.60 15.10 -15.39
C ASP A 77 -15.94 14.43 -15.02
N GLY A 78 -16.52 14.79 -13.87
CA GLY A 78 -17.84 14.33 -13.43
C GLY A 78 -18.98 15.31 -13.69
N GLY A 79 -18.73 16.36 -14.50
CA GLY A 79 -19.73 17.38 -14.85
C GLY A 79 -19.85 18.55 -13.86
N GLY A 80 -18.94 18.66 -12.91
CA GLY A 80 -18.85 19.79 -11.96
C GLY A 80 -18.34 21.07 -12.61
N ALA A 81 -18.71 22.22 -12.04
CA ALA A 81 -18.19 23.51 -12.49
C ALA A 81 -16.67 23.58 -12.29
N PRO A 82 -15.90 24.19 -13.22
CA PRO A 82 -14.46 24.36 -13.08
C PRO A 82 -14.09 25.09 -11.79
N TYR A 83 -13.04 24.61 -11.11
CA TYR A 83 -12.55 25.26 -9.90
C TYR A 83 -11.86 26.60 -10.25
N ILE A 84 -12.33 27.70 -9.63
CA ILE A 84 -11.79 29.04 -9.85
C ILE A 84 -10.94 29.43 -8.62
N HIS A 85 -9.61 29.33 -8.76
CA HIS A 85 -8.64 29.55 -7.67
C HIS A 85 -8.62 30.98 -7.08
N HIS A 86 -9.32 31.94 -7.70
CA HIS A 86 -9.39 33.35 -7.28
C HIS A 86 -10.80 33.96 -7.40
N GLY A 87 -11.84 33.14 -7.34
CA GLY A 87 -13.23 33.61 -7.25
C GLY A 87 -13.59 33.97 -5.82
N HIS A 88 -14.27 35.09 -5.62
CA HIS A 88 -14.76 35.56 -4.31
C HIS A 88 -15.92 34.72 -3.73
N ASN A 89 -15.90 33.39 -3.95
CA ASN A 89 -16.93 32.47 -3.50
C ASN A 89 -16.47 31.82 -2.20
N THR A 90 -16.79 32.48 -1.08
CA THR A 90 -16.47 32.08 0.30
C THR A 90 -17.20 30.81 0.78
N THR A 91 -17.94 30.11 -0.07
CA THR A 91 -18.65 28.88 0.31
C THR A 91 -17.89 27.67 -0.21
N PRO A 92 -17.34 26.79 0.66
CA PRO A 92 -16.76 25.53 0.22
C PRO A 92 -17.83 24.72 -0.53
N ALA A 93 -17.49 24.25 -1.73
CA ALA A 93 -18.43 23.56 -2.63
C ALA A 93 -19.01 22.24 -2.06
N ILE A 94 -18.54 21.80 -0.90
CA ILE A 94 -18.92 20.52 -0.28
C ILE A 94 -19.53 20.80 1.11
N PRO A 95 -20.86 20.69 1.28
CA PRO A 95 -21.51 20.61 2.59
C PRO A 95 -21.37 19.17 3.11
N GLY A 96 -20.17 18.78 3.52
CA GLY A 96 -19.86 17.43 3.98
C GLY A 96 -19.02 17.44 5.24
N THR A 97 -19.19 16.42 6.07
CA THR A 97 -18.35 16.18 7.24
C THR A 97 -16.87 16.17 6.85
N PRO A 98 -15.99 16.80 7.66
CA PRO A 98 -14.58 16.91 7.32
C PRO A 98 -13.96 15.53 7.15
N PHE A 99 -13.11 15.38 6.11
CA PHE A 99 -12.49 14.12 5.72
C PHE A 99 -11.65 13.47 6.84
N PHE A 100 -11.15 14.28 7.78
CA PHE A 100 -10.51 13.82 9.01
C PHE A 100 -11.45 14.04 10.19
N GLN A 101 -12.36 13.09 10.41
CA GLN A 101 -13.06 13.01 11.68
C GLN A 101 -12.11 12.41 12.72
N VAL A 102 -11.82 13.17 13.78
CA VAL A 102 -11.24 12.62 15.01
C VAL A 102 -12.33 11.72 15.61
N ILE A 103 -12.16 10.41 15.48
CA ILE A 103 -13.00 9.45 16.19
C ILE A 103 -12.57 9.56 17.66
N SER A 104 -13.23 10.42 18.44
CA SER A 104 -13.02 10.48 19.88
C SER A 104 -13.49 9.16 20.48
N ALA A 105 -12.57 8.45 21.14
CA ALA A 105 -12.73 7.11 21.69
C ALA A 105 -13.68 7.03 22.91
N ASP A 106 -14.79 7.76 22.89
CA ASP A 106 -15.82 7.72 23.96
C ASP A 106 -17.10 6.97 23.57
N GLU A 107 -17.31 6.62 22.29
CA GLU A 107 -18.53 5.95 21.83
C GLU A 107 -18.52 4.41 22.02
N THR A 108 -17.38 3.78 22.33
CA THR A 108 -17.29 2.31 22.49
C THR A 108 -17.76 1.78 23.85
N ASN A 109 -18.12 2.63 24.81
CA ASN A 109 -18.48 2.20 26.16
C ASN A 109 -19.99 2.10 26.44
N LYS A 110 -20.87 2.41 25.47
CA LYS A 110 -22.33 2.39 25.69
C LYS A 110 -23.02 1.06 25.37
N GLU A 111 -22.36 0.17 24.63
CA GLU A 111 -22.97 -1.11 24.21
C GLU A 111 -22.72 -2.27 25.19
N LYS A 112 -21.97 -2.06 26.29
CA LYS A 112 -21.63 -3.12 27.25
C LYS A 112 -22.41 -3.13 28.57
N GLU A 113 -23.35 -2.20 28.80
CA GLU A 113 -24.10 -2.12 30.08
C GLU A 113 -25.58 -2.54 30.01
N THR A 114 -26.10 -3.04 28.88
CA THR A 114 -27.51 -3.54 28.79
C THR A 114 -27.63 -5.04 28.55
N ALA A 115 -26.61 -5.81 28.91
CA ALA A 115 -26.70 -7.27 29.02
C ALA A 115 -26.30 -7.72 30.44
N ALA A 116 -27.25 -7.59 31.36
CA ALA A 116 -27.23 -8.19 32.70
C ALA A 116 -28.63 -8.70 33.05
#